data_AF-A0A7Y5XVC8-F1
#
_entry.id   AF-A0A7Y5XVC8-F1
#
_cell.length_a   1.000
_cell.length_b   1.000
_cell.length_c   1.000
_cell.angle_alpha   90.00
_cell.angle_beta   90.00
_cell.angle_gamma   90.00
#
_symmetry.space_group_name_H-M   'P 1'
#
loop_
_entity.id
_entity.type
_entity.pdbx_description
1 polymer ?
#
loop_
_entity_poly.entity_id
_entity_poly.type
_entity_poly.pdbx_seq_one_letter_code
_entity_poly.pdbx_strand_id
1 'polypeptide(L)'
;MRDGDTILLSDGRRVRLVQVDAPELGRECHGDASAAALERLAPPGTELRLERDPRLDDVDRHRRHLRYAYADGSNLNVEVVRLGAAAPYFYRGERGRYARRLVAAAREARAERRGLWGACPGTRLRPERQVETGAP
;
A
#
# COMPACT_ATOMS: atom_id res chain seq x y z
N MET A 1 11.08 1.74 7.79
CA MET A 1 9.85 2.10 7.05
C MET A 1 9.18 3.27 7.73
N ARG A 2 8.13 3.87 7.13
CA ARG A 2 7.42 5.00 7.77
C ARG A 2 5.96 4.71 8.09
N ASP A 3 5.27 4.00 7.20
CA ASP A 3 3.91 3.47 7.38
C ASP A 3 3.75 2.22 6.48
N GLY A 4 2.55 1.66 6.36
CA GLY A 4 2.28 0.45 5.57
C GLY A 4 2.34 0.62 4.04
N ASP A 5 2.59 1.83 3.53
CA ASP A 5 2.69 2.08 2.08
C ASP A 5 3.87 2.99 1.67
N THR A 6 4.70 3.43 2.60
CA THR A 6 5.81 4.35 2.37
C THR A 6 7.16 3.74 2.80
N ILE A 7 8.06 3.64 1.84
CA ILE A 7 9.45 3.16 1.99
C ILE A 7 10.40 4.38 1.99
N LEU A 8 11.38 4.37 2.90
CA LEU A 8 12.50 5.31 2.90
C LEU A 8 13.71 4.60 2.29
N LEU A 9 14.26 5.15 1.21
CA LEU A 9 15.48 4.64 0.58
C LEU A 9 16.72 5.14 1.34
N SER A 10 17.84 4.44 1.16
CA SER A 10 19.14 4.80 1.77
C SER A 10 19.67 6.16 1.32
N ASP A 11 19.27 6.62 0.13
CA ASP A 11 19.60 7.96 -0.40
C ASP A 11 18.66 9.07 0.12
N GLY A 12 17.78 8.77 1.07
CA GLY A 12 16.85 9.71 1.68
C GLY A 12 15.57 9.96 0.89
N ARG A 13 15.43 9.41 -0.33
CA ARG A 13 14.17 9.52 -1.09
C ARG A 13 13.07 8.72 -0.42
N ARG A 14 11.85 9.26 -0.52
CA ARG A 14 10.63 8.61 -0.03
C ARG A 14 9.85 8.06 -1.21
N VAL A 15 9.52 6.78 -1.15
CA VAL A 15 8.72 6.09 -2.16
C VAL A 15 7.40 5.70 -1.53
N ARG A 16 6.30 6.19 -2.08
CA ARG A 16 4.96 5.67 -1.79
C ARG A 16 4.60 4.63 -2.83
N LEU A 17 4.12 3.48 -2.34
CA LEU A 17 3.54 2.45 -3.19
C LEU A 17 2.32 3.05 -3.91
N VAL A 18 2.45 3.25 -5.22
CA VAL A 18 1.39 3.86 -6.01
C VAL A 18 0.15 2.97 -6.07
N GLN A 19 -1.01 3.61 -6.10
CA GLN A 19 -2.34 3.00 -6.15
C GLN A 19 -2.76 2.16 -4.94
N VAL A 20 -2.04 2.26 -3.82
CA VAL A 20 -2.43 1.65 -2.55
C VAL A 20 -2.41 2.69 -1.44
N ASP A 21 -3.13 2.37 -0.37
CA ASP A 21 -3.22 3.17 0.84
C ASP A 21 -3.29 2.23 2.04
N ALA A 22 -2.42 2.45 3.02
CA ALA A 22 -2.38 1.69 4.26
C ALA A 22 -2.93 2.54 5.42
N PRO A 23 -3.50 1.91 6.47
CA PRO A 23 -3.90 2.63 7.68
C PRO A 23 -2.72 3.41 8.29
N GLU A 24 -3.00 4.61 8.78
CA GLU A 24 -1.97 5.50 9.32
C GLU A 24 -1.34 4.94 10.61
N LEU A 25 -0.01 4.85 10.62
CA LEU A 25 0.78 4.31 11.73
C LEU A 25 0.48 5.04 13.05
N GLY A 26 0.24 4.27 14.12
CA GLY A 26 -0.05 4.81 15.46
C GLY A 26 -1.33 5.66 15.57
N ARG A 27 -2.16 5.72 14.51
CA ARG A 27 -3.37 6.58 14.47
C ARG A 27 -4.63 5.82 14.07
N GLU A 28 -4.48 4.77 13.29
CA GLU A 28 -5.59 3.99 12.79
C GLU A 28 -5.46 2.50 13.13
N CYS A 29 -6.60 1.83 13.26
CA CYS A 29 -6.66 0.39 13.46
C CYS A 29 -5.85 -0.34 12.40
N HIS A 30 -5.01 -1.29 12.84
CA HIS A 30 -4.10 -2.07 11.99
C HIS A 30 -2.93 -1.28 11.35
N GLY A 31 -2.69 -0.02 11.72
CA GLY A 31 -1.56 0.78 11.21
C GLY A 31 -0.20 0.13 11.49
N ASP A 32 0.06 -0.26 12.74
CA ASP A 32 1.34 -0.88 13.13
C ASP A 32 1.58 -2.23 12.44
N ALA A 33 0.53 -3.06 12.37
CA ALA A 33 0.58 -4.34 11.68
C ALA A 33 0.81 -4.19 10.17
N SER A 34 0.28 -3.12 9.57
CA SER A 34 0.46 -2.81 8.15
C SER A 34 1.89 -2.37 7.85
N ALA A 35 2.48 -1.51 8.68
CA ALA A 35 3.89 -1.13 8.58
C ALA A 35 4.81 -2.35 8.75
N ALA A 36 4.54 -3.20 9.75
CA ALA A 36 5.30 -4.44 9.97
C ALA A 36 5.15 -5.44 8.80
N ALA A 37 4.01 -5.46 8.11
CA ALA A 37 3.82 -6.31 6.94
C ALA A 37 4.69 -5.86 5.77
N LEU A 38 4.73 -4.55 5.48
CA LEU A 38 5.64 -4.03 4.45
C LEU A 38 7.09 -4.30 4.83
N GLU A 39 7.46 -4.14 6.11
CA GLU A 39 8.83 -4.39 6.60
C GLU A 39 9.26 -5.85 6.45
N ARG A 40 8.35 -6.81 6.67
CA ARG A 40 8.63 -8.22 6.39
C ARG A 40 8.82 -8.52 4.90
N LEU A 41 8.11 -7.80 4.02
CA LEU A 41 8.22 -8.00 2.56
C LEU A 41 9.47 -7.35 1.97
N ALA A 42 9.95 -6.27 2.59
CA ALA A 42 11.17 -5.57 2.16
C ALA A 42 11.96 -5.07 3.39
N PRO A 43 12.65 -5.97 4.12
CA PRO A 43 13.46 -5.60 5.27
C PRO A 43 14.50 -4.52 4.95
N PRO A 44 14.99 -3.77 5.95
CA PRO A 44 16.10 -2.84 5.75
C PRO A 44 17.29 -3.54 5.07
N GLY A 45 17.79 -2.93 3.98
CA GLY A 45 18.85 -3.50 3.14
C GLY A 45 18.36 -4.25 1.91
N THR A 46 17.06 -4.49 1.75
CA THR A 46 16.49 -5.06 0.52
C THR A 46 16.74 -4.14 -0.68
N GLU A 47 17.28 -4.70 -1.76
CA GLU A 47 17.35 -4.01 -3.05
C GLU A 47 15.97 -3.96 -3.70
N LEU A 48 15.55 -2.74 -4.08
CA LEU A 48 14.25 -2.52 -4.69
C LEU A 48 14.41 -2.10 -6.14
N ARG A 49 13.67 -2.79 -7.01
CA ARG A 49 13.42 -2.30 -8.36
C ARG A 49 12.17 -1.42 -8.33
N LEU A 50 12.29 -0.19 -8.82
CA LEU A 50 11.22 0.81 -8.78
C LEU A 50 10.76 1.15 -10.19
N GLU A 51 9.46 1.08 -10.44
CA GLU A 51 8.86 1.44 -11.72
C GLU A 51 7.85 2.58 -11.56
N ARG A 52 7.93 3.57 -12.44
CA ARG A 52 6.90 4.61 -12.60
C ARG A 52 5.81 4.09 -13.54
N ASP A 53 4.56 4.41 -13.24
CA ASP A 53 3.48 4.33 -14.24
C ASP A 53 3.38 5.66 -15.00
N PRO A 54 3.55 5.70 -16.32
CA PRO A 54 3.47 6.95 -17.08
C PRO A 54 2.06 7.57 -17.09
N ARG A 55 1.02 6.80 -16.74
CA ARG A 55 -0.37 7.27 -16.67
C ARG A 55 -0.72 7.96 -15.35
N LEU A 56 0.15 7.85 -14.35
CA LEU A 56 -0.08 8.38 -13.01
C LEU A 56 0.92 9.49 -12.70
N ASP A 57 0.57 10.28 -11.68
CA ASP A 57 1.48 11.26 -11.10
C ASP A 57 2.82 10.62 -10.74
N ASP A 58 3.91 11.35 -10.98
CA ASP A 58 5.26 10.87 -10.63
C ASP A 58 5.57 11.05 -9.15
N VAL A 59 5.07 12.15 -8.58
CA VAL A 59 5.36 12.61 -7.22
C VAL A 59 4.07 13.17 -6.63
N ASP A 60 3.81 12.86 -5.35
CA ASP A 60 2.64 13.40 -4.64
C ASP A 60 2.91 14.78 -4.00
N ARG A 61 1.87 15.39 -3.43
CA ARG A 61 1.97 16.67 -2.72
C ARG A 61 2.92 16.66 -1.51
N HIS A 62 3.30 15.48 -1.01
CA HIS A 62 4.23 15.31 0.11
C HIS A 62 5.66 15.04 -0.37
N ARG A 63 5.94 15.23 -1.67
CA ARG A 63 7.22 14.99 -2.32
C ARG A 63 7.69 13.54 -2.22
N ARG A 64 6.74 12.58 -2.20
CA ARG A 64 7.04 11.14 -2.30
C ARG A 64 6.95 10.70 -3.75
N HIS A 65 7.93 9.93 -4.21
CA HIS A 65 7.88 9.28 -5.51
C HIS A 65 6.82 8.18 -5.52
N LEU A 66 5.94 8.18 -6.51
CA LEU A 66 4.89 7.20 -6.69
C LEU A 66 5.40 6.04 -7.55
N ARG A 67 5.62 4.87 -6.95
CA ARG A 67 6.24 3.73 -7.64
C ARG A 67 5.48 2.43 -7.42
N TYR A 68 5.53 1.55 -8.42
CA TYR A 68 5.46 0.13 -8.17
C TYR A 68 6.84 -0.34 -7.70
N ALA A 69 6.90 -0.91 -6.51
CA ALA A 69 8.15 -1.41 -5.94
C ALA A 69 8.19 -2.93 -6.03
N TYR A 70 9.37 -3.48 -6.32
CA TYR A 70 9.59 -4.91 -6.40
C TYR A 70 10.79 -5.31 -5.55
N ALA A 71 10.61 -6.37 -4.76
CA ALA A 71 11.67 -7.09 -4.05
C ALA A 71 11.65 -8.54 -4.56
N ASP A 72 12.80 -9.09 -4.97
CA ASP A 72 12.93 -10.46 -5.47
C ASP A 72 11.89 -10.85 -6.53
N GLY A 73 11.57 -9.91 -7.43
CA GLY A 73 10.58 -10.08 -8.50
C GLY A 73 9.11 -9.94 -8.06
N SER A 74 8.83 -9.90 -6.75
CA SER A 74 7.48 -9.74 -6.19
C SER A 74 7.07 -8.27 -6.16
N ASN A 75 5.85 -7.96 -6.63
CA ASN A 75 5.30 -6.60 -6.62
C ASN A 75 4.73 -6.27 -5.24
N LEU A 76 5.44 -5.43 -4.47
CA LEU A 76 5.10 -5.10 -3.10
C LEU A 76 3.72 -4.45 -2.97
N ASN A 77 3.31 -3.62 -3.93
CA ASN A 77 2.00 -2.95 -3.94
C ASN A 77 0.86 -3.98 -3.95
N VAL A 78 1.01 -5.05 -4.72
CA VAL A 78 0.00 -6.12 -4.77
C VAL A 78 0.08 -6.99 -3.51
N GLU A 79 1.28 -7.30 -3.04
CA GLU A 79 1.48 -8.15 -1.86
C GLU A 79 0.90 -7.54 -0.59
N VAL A 80 1.11 -6.24 -0.33
CA VAL A 80 0.50 -5.59 0.85
C VAL A 80 -1.04 -5.63 0.81
N VAL A 81 -1.64 -5.50 -0.37
CA VAL A 81 -3.10 -5.60 -0.53
C VAL A 81 -3.57 -7.05 -0.35
N ARG A 82 -2.82 -8.03 -0.88
CA ARG A 82 -3.12 -9.46 -0.74
C ARG A 82 -3.10 -9.93 0.72
N LEU A 83 -2.19 -9.35 1.52
CA LEU A 83 -2.09 -9.60 2.97
C LEU A 83 -3.16 -8.86 3.78
N GLY A 84 -3.90 -7.92 3.17
CA GLY A 84 -4.81 -7.03 3.90
C GLY A 84 -4.09 -5.97 4.75
N ALA A 85 -2.84 -5.64 4.44
CA ALA A 85 -2.08 -4.57 5.07
C ALA A 85 -2.33 -3.19 4.40
N ALA A 86 -2.95 -3.19 3.22
CA ALA A 86 -3.35 -1.97 2.52
C ALA A 86 -4.62 -2.23 1.69
N ALA A 87 -5.27 -1.16 1.25
CA ALA A 87 -6.35 -1.20 0.28
C ALA A 87 -5.96 -0.49 -1.02
N PRO A 88 -6.59 -0.82 -2.16
CA PRO A 88 -6.42 -0.05 -3.39
C PRO A 88 -6.90 1.39 -3.21
N TYR A 89 -6.16 2.35 -3.75
CA TYR A 89 -6.56 3.75 -3.78
C TYR A 89 -6.19 4.39 -5.13
N PHE A 90 -7.21 4.78 -5.89
CA PHE A 90 -7.13 5.35 -7.23
C PHE A 90 -7.45 6.84 -7.13
N TYR A 91 -6.40 7.62 -6.88
CA TYR A 91 -6.50 9.08 -6.84
C TYR A 91 -7.14 9.60 -8.14
N ARG A 92 -8.16 10.45 -8.02
CA ARG A 92 -8.98 10.98 -9.14
C ARG A 92 -9.63 9.90 -10.02
N GLY A 93 -9.74 8.66 -9.53
CA GLY A 93 -10.25 7.52 -10.29
C GLY A 93 -9.26 6.96 -11.33
N GLU A 94 -8.01 7.42 -11.36
CA GLU A 94 -7.01 7.00 -12.33
C GLU A 94 -6.54 5.56 -12.06
N ARG A 95 -6.50 4.76 -13.14
CA ARG A 95 -6.18 3.34 -13.10
C ARG A 95 -4.90 3.05 -13.87
N GLY A 96 -3.81 2.81 -13.14
CA GLY A 96 -2.54 2.33 -13.65
C GLY A 96 -2.51 0.83 -13.96
N ARG A 97 -1.32 0.34 -14.32
CA ARG A 97 -1.04 -1.00 -14.83
C ARG A 97 -1.61 -2.12 -13.96
N TYR A 98 -1.55 -1.98 -12.63
CA TYR A 98 -1.94 -3.03 -11.69
C TYR A 98 -3.33 -2.85 -11.05
N ALA A 99 -4.10 -1.83 -11.45
CA ALA A 99 -5.38 -1.51 -10.81
C ALA A 99 -6.35 -2.71 -10.74
N ARG A 100 -6.45 -3.53 -11.79
CA ARG A 100 -7.30 -4.74 -11.79
C ARG A 100 -6.82 -5.78 -10.78
N ARG A 101 -5.51 -6.02 -10.70
CA ARG A 101 -4.90 -6.99 -9.78
C ARG A 101 -5.04 -6.54 -8.33
N LEU A 102 -4.89 -5.24 -8.06
CA LEU A 102 -5.10 -4.65 -6.74
C LEU A 102 -6.54 -4.85 -6.26
N VAL A 103 -7.54 -4.57 -7.12
CA VAL A 103 -8.96 -4.79 -6.76
C VAL A 103 -9.25 -6.27 -6.50
N ALA A 104 -8.70 -7.18 -7.32
CA ALA A 104 -8.88 -8.61 -7.12
C ALA A 104 -8.28 -9.07 -5.78
N ALA A 105 -7.02 -8.69 -5.50
CA ALA A 105 -6.35 -9.01 -4.24
C ALA A 105 -7.11 -8.48 -3.01
N ALA A 106 -7.64 -7.25 -3.09
CA ALA A 106 -8.40 -6.66 -2.01
C ALA A 106 -9.73 -7.40 -1.74
N ARG A 107 -10.40 -7.85 -2.81
CA ARG A 107 -11.64 -8.63 -2.69
C ARG A 107 -11.38 -9.99 -2.03
N GLU A 108 -10.31 -10.67 -2.42
CA GLU A 108 -9.89 -11.93 -1.81
C GLU A 108 -9.53 -11.74 -0.33
N ALA A 109 -8.64 -10.78 -0.03
CA ALA A 109 -8.25 -10.46 1.34
C ALA A 109 -9.45 -10.11 2.22
N ARG A 110 -10.44 -9.38 1.68
CA ARG A 110 -11.67 -9.06 2.39
C ARG A 110 -12.56 -10.28 2.62
N ALA A 111 -12.74 -11.14 1.62
CA ALA A 111 -13.54 -12.36 1.73
C ALA A 111 -12.98 -13.30 2.80
N GLU A 112 -11.66 -13.39 2.89
CA GLU A 112 -10.95 -14.21 3.87
C GLU A 112 -10.68 -13.47 5.20
N ARG A 113 -11.15 -12.23 5.35
CA ARG A 113 -10.96 -11.40 6.56
C ARG A 113 -9.47 -11.26 6.94
N ARG A 114 -8.57 -11.18 5.96
CA ARG A 114 -7.13 -10.97 6.18
C ARG A 114 -6.86 -9.53 6.63
N GLY A 115 -5.89 -9.35 7.52
CA GLY A 115 -5.38 -8.04 7.93
C GLY A 115 -6.49 -7.07 8.39
N LEU A 116 -6.46 -5.85 7.86
CA LEU A 116 -7.40 -4.76 8.19
C LEU A 116 -8.87 -5.16 7.98
N TRP A 117 -9.16 -6.08 7.06
CA TRP A 117 -10.53 -6.52 6.76
C TRP A 117 -11.14 -7.39 7.86
N GLY A 118 -10.31 -8.09 8.62
CA GLY A 118 -10.74 -8.88 9.78
C GLY A 118 -10.54 -8.16 11.11
N ALA A 119 -9.46 -7.36 11.21
CA ALA A 119 -9.04 -6.70 12.43
C ALA A 119 -9.81 -5.41 12.74
N CYS A 120 -10.31 -4.69 11.72
CA CYS A 120 -10.95 -3.39 11.88
C CYS A 120 -12.41 -3.41 11.42
N PRO A 121 -13.36 -3.67 12.33
CA PRO A 121 -14.79 -3.71 12.01
C PRO A 121 -15.24 -2.36 11.43
N GLY A 122 -15.77 -2.37 10.20
CA GLY A 122 -16.28 -1.17 9.54
C GLY A 122 -15.47 -0.70 8.33
N THR A 123 -14.26 -1.24 8.12
CA THR A 123 -13.46 -0.93 6.94
C THR A 123 -14.22 -1.24 5.65
N ARG A 124 -14.33 -0.25 4.75
CA ARG A 124 -15.03 -0.39 3.47
C ARG A 124 -14.03 -0.40 2.32
N LEU A 125 -14.18 -1.36 1.41
CA LEU A 125 -13.43 -1.36 0.16
C LEU A 125 -14.02 -0.30 -0.79
N ARG A 126 -13.37 0.85 -0.87
CA ARG A 126 -13.73 1.97 -1.76
C ARG A 126 -12.48 2.49 -2.47
N PRO A 127 -12.10 1.90 -3.62
CA PRO A 127 -10.85 2.27 -4.30
C PRO A 127 -10.75 3.75 -4.68
N GLU A 128 -11.84 4.49 -4.74
CA GLU A 128 -11.85 5.93 -5.05
C GLU A 128 -11.55 6.82 -3.84
N ARG A 129 -11.33 6.23 -2.65
CA ARG A 129 -11.05 6.92 -1.38
C ARG A 129 -9.85 6.29 -0.67
N GLN A 130 -9.21 7.08 0.18
CA GLN A 130 -8.25 6.55 1.16
C GLN A 130 -8.96 5.54 2.07
N VAL A 131 -8.19 4.56 2.57
CA VAL A 131 -8.71 3.61 3.53
C VAL A 131 -8.88 4.34 4.87
N GLU A 132 -9.99 4.06 5.53
CA GLU A 132 -10.30 4.58 6.86
C GLU A 132 -10.66 3.37 7.71
N THR A 133 -9.83 3.03 8.70
CA THR A 133 -10.04 1.87 9.57
C THR A 133 -10.53 2.25 10.96
N GLY A 134 -10.63 3.56 11.25
CA GLY A 134 -11.02 4.08 12.56
C GLY A 134 -9.85 4.09 13.56
N ALA A 135 -10.11 4.52 14.79
CA ALA A 135 -9.08 4.56 15.84
C ALA A 135 -8.56 3.14 16.19
N PRO A 136 -7.31 3.02 16.72
CA PRO A 136 -6.69 1.74 17.06
C PRO A 136 -7.45 0.91 18.10
#